data_AF-A0AAV6UMC8-F1
#
_entry.id   AF-A0AAV6UMC8-F1
#
_cell.length_a   1.000
_cell.length_b   1.000
_cell.length_c   1.000
_cell.angle_alpha   90.00
_cell.angle_beta   90.00
_cell.angle_gamma   90.00
#
_symmetry.space_group_name_H-M   'P 1'
#
loop_
_entity.id
_entity.type
_entity.pdbx_description
1 polymer ?
#
loop_
_entity_poly.entity_id
_entity_poly.type
_entity_poly.pdbx_seq_one_letter_code
_entity_poly.pdbx_strand_id
1 'polypeptide(L)'
;MIGIFDAKKYFKSHPFPSELPTSSPLRRVVKSKRGDVIPRFHFPDGRPHSQAEVEVHLKKVAAVFSGLNEGKASREEFGIITKACGLPLYWKLPLFLAARGDKKNSVSCDAFLEYWRRIVNTCHDEASKFVTILSRGKRNYLVSDDFFPMMQDVIESHAGLTFLKEAIEFHSRYIHTVIARIFYCVNRSWSGKITAPELRKSNFLQVLATLEEEEDINQVTDYFSYEHFYVIYCKFWELDKDHDLYIDQNDLKMHSGGALSTRIIQRIFSGAVTRGPKQKEGKMSYTEFVWFLISEEDKRHPRSIEYWFRCMDLDGDGFLSMYELEYFYLEQLQRLEALGIETLPFSDCLCQMLDILKPRVEGKISLCDLKRCQMTPIFFDTFFNLEKYLDHEQRDPFASQRDHDGDGPEMSDWDRFAADEYELLVAEEGAAEQQDETMYDEYDEETVSNQEKVSRKKLTSRPMETEDEDYDYADSDDYHY
;
A
#
# COMPACT_ATOMS: atom_id res chain seq x y z
N MET A 1 12.22 19.61 -55.88
CA MET A 1 12.78 20.95 -56.16
C MET A 1 12.72 21.70 -54.84
N ILE A 2 13.88 21.84 -54.19
CA ILE A 2 14.04 22.32 -52.81
C ILE A 2 13.82 23.84 -52.80
N GLY A 3 12.82 24.32 -52.07
CA GLY A 3 12.63 25.72 -51.75
C GLY A 3 13.21 26.01 -50.37
N ILE A 4 14.42 26.55 -50.33
CA ILE A 4 15.10 26.98 -49.10
C ILE A 4 14.35 28.22 -48.56
N PHE A 5 13.79 28.10 -47.35
CA PHE A 5 13.24 29.24 -46.62
C PHE A 5 14.39 30.01 -45.96
N ASP A 6 14.72 31.19 -46.51
CA ASP A 6 15.81 32.05 -46.01
C ASP A 6 15.32 32.90 -44.83
N ALA A 7 15.66 32.46 -43.61
CA ALA A 7 15.32 33.10 -42.35
C ALA A 7 15.93 34.52 -42.17
N LYS A 8 16.83 34.99 -43.06
CA LYS A 8 17.45 36.32 -42.93
C LYS A 8 16.53 37.49 -43.32
N LYS A 9 15.42 37.25 -44.04
CA LYS A 9 14.52 38.35 -44.47
C LYS A 9 13.45 38.73 -43.44
N TYR A 10 13.07 37.85 -42.51
CA TYR A 10 12.05 38.15 -41.50
C TYR A 10 12.58 39.04 -40.35
N PHE A 11 13.90 39.08 -40.15
CA PHE A 11 14.55 39.84 -39.07
C PHE A 11 14.86 41.31 -39.39
N LYS A 12 14.49 41.84 -40.57
CA LYS A 12 14.84 43.22 -40.99
C LYS A 12 13.75 44.27 -40.87
N SER A 13 12.50 43.92 -40.53
CA SER A 13 11.39 44.89 -40.49
C SER A 13 10.81 45.18 -39.10
N HIS A 14 11.39 44.61 -38.04
CA HIS A 14 10.95 44.89 -36.67
C HIS A 14 12.17 45.25 -35.81
N PRO A 15 12.46 46.54 -35.57
CA PRO A 15 13.52 46.92 -34.64
C PRO A 15 13.10 46.50 -33.23
N PHE A 16 13.90 45.63 -32.60
CA PHE A 16 13.78 45.30 -31.19
C PHE A 16 14.03 46.57 -30.35
N PRO A 17 13.25 46.84 -29.29
CA PRO A 17 13.55 47.93 -28.37
C PRO A 17 14.90 47.63 -27.69
N SER A 18 15.88 48.50 -27.94
CA SER A 18 17.08 48.59 -27.13
C SER A 18 16.73 49.24 -25.80
N GLU A 19 16.62 48.41 -24.76
CA GLU A 19 16.75 48.69 -23.31
C GLU A 19 15.76 47.83 -22.52
N LEU A 20 16.26 46.71 -21.99
CA LEU A 20 15.58 45.99 -20.92
C LEU A 20 15.72 46.81 -19.63
N PRO A 21 14.64 47.13 -18.89
CA PRO A 21 14.78 47.60 -17.52
C PRO A 21 15.36 46.45 -16.70
N THR A 22 16.62 46.57 -16.30
CA THR A 22 17.26 45.68 -15.33
C THR A 22 16.75 46.01 -13.93
N SER A 23 15.48 45.72 -13.65
CA SER A 23 14.93 45.79 -12.29
C SER A 23 14.53 44.40 -11.82
N SER A 24 15.52 43.64 -11.33
CA SER A 24 15.27 42.53 -10.43
C SER A 24 14.66 43.09 -9.12
N PRO A 25 13.54 42.56 -8.57
CA PRO A 25 13.02 43.03 -7.28
C PRO A 25 13.88 42.58 -6.09
N LEU A 26 14.97 41.83 -6.32
CA LEU A 26 15.83 41.28 -5.27
C LEU A 26 17.21 41.97 -5.26
N ARG A 27 17.22 43.29 -5.16
CA ARG A 27 18.37 44.03 -4.62
C ARG A 27 17.92 45.06 -3.60
N ARG A 28 17.37 44.57 -2.49
CA ARG A 28 17.60 45.25 -1.21
C ARG A 28 19.08 45.10 -0.91
N VAL A 29 19.86 46.12 -1.27
CA VAL A 29 21.21 46.31 -0.73
C VAL A 29 21.04 46.60 0.75
N VAL A 30 20.95 45.54 1.55
CA VAL A 30 21.24 45.62 2.98
C VAL A 30 22.73 45.94 3.04
N LYS A 31 23.07 47.14 3.53
CA LYS A 31 24.43 47.47 3.94
C LYS A 31 24.84 46.43 4.99
N SER A 32 25.48 45.35 4.56
CA SER A 32 26.01 44.32 5.45
C SER A 32 26.99 45.00 6.40
N LYS A 33 26.67 44.95 7.70
CA LYS A 33 27.64 45.29 8.74
C LYS A 33 28.72 44.21 8.64
N ARG A 34 29.99 44.63 8.63
CA ARG A 34 31.14 43.72 8.73
C ARG A 34 30.91 42.76 9.91
N GLY A 35 30.64 41.48 9.62
CA GLY A 35 30.41 40.44 10.63
C GLY A 35 29.27 39.47 10.38
N ASP A 36 28.50 39.58 9.28
CA ASP A 36 27.39 38.64 9.00
C ASP A 36 27.92 37.23 8.63
N VAL A 37 28.18 36.42 9.64
CA VAL A 37 28.44 34.97 9.50
C VAL A 37 27.15 34.32 9.00
N ILE A 38 27.20 33.60 7.87
CA ILE A 38 26.06 32.79 7.41
C ILE A 38 25.67 31.84 8.55
N PRO A 39 24.49 31.98 9.16
CA PRO A 39 24.09 31.10 10.26
C PRO A 39 24.01 29.66 9.77
N ARG A 40 24.21 28.69 10.66
CA ARG A 40 23.97 27.28 10.34
C ARG A 40 22.53 27.13 9.84
N PHE A 41 22.36 26.64 8.61
CA PHE A 41 21.07 26.46 7.96
C PHE A 41 20.72 24.97 7.74
N HIS A 42 21.72 24.09 7.81
CA HIS A 42 21.54 22.65 7.65
C HIS A 42 21.50 21.93 9.01
N PHE A 43 20.35 21.31 9.27
CA PHE A 43 20.03 20.59 10.49
C PHE A 43 19.43 19.21 10.14
N PRO A 44 20.27 18.17 9.97
CA PRO A 44 19.82 16.83 9.53
C PRO A 44 18.74 16.22 10.43
N ASP A 45 18.85 16.48 11.73
CA ASP A 45 18.00 15.91 12.78
C ASP A 45 16.97 16.91 13.31
N GLY A 46 16.76 18.03 12.61
CA GLY A 46 15.88 19.11 13.05
C GLY A 46 16.61 20.18 13.87
N ARG A 47 15.91 21.27 14.22
CA ARG A 47 16.51 22.39 14.96
C ARG A 47 16.58 22.08 16.45
N PRO A 48 17.75 22.21 17.09
CA PRO A 48 17.91 21.85 18.50
C PRO A 48 17.08 22.74 19.42
N HIS A 49 16.50 22.13 20.45
CA HIS A 49 15.88 22.83 21.57
C HIS A 49 16.96 23.37 22.51
N SER A 50 16.61 24.38 23.31
CA SER A 50 17.49 24.86 24.37
C SER A 50 17.62 23.83 25.51
N GLN A 51 18.76 23.84 26.21
CA GLN A 51 18.97 22.94 27.35
C GLN A 51 17.96 23.16 28.48
N ALA A 52 17.47 24.40 28.65
CA ALA A 52 16.42 24.70 29.62
C ALA A 52 15.09 24.02 29.27
N GLU A 53 14.68 24.04 28.01
CA GLU A 53 13.47 23.35 27.54
C GLU A 53 13.58 21.83 27.72
N VAL A 54 14.76 21.26 27.42
CA VAL A 54 15.03 19.83 27.62
C VAL A 54 14.87 19.44 29.09
N GLU A 55 15.46 20.19 30.02
CA GLU A 55 15.36 19.90 31.45
C GLU A 55 13.93 20.05 32.00
N VAL A 56 13.17 21.04 31.53
CA VAL A 56 11.74 21.18 31.86
C VAL A 56 10.94 19.98 31.36
N HIS A 57 11.20 19.54 30.13
CA HIS A 57 10.55 18.38 29.55
C HIS A 57 10.87 17.08 30.32
N LEU A 58 12.13 16.85 30.67
CA LEU A 58 12.55 15.68 31.46
C LEU A 58 11.89 15.65 32.85
N LYS A 59 11.76 16.80 33.52
CA LYS A 59 11.04 16.88 34.80
C LYS A 59 9.57 16.50 34.67
N LYS A 60 8.90 16.91 33.59
CA LYS A 60 7.51 16.52 33.31
C LYS A 60 7.39 14.99 33.17
N VAL A 61 8.29 14.37 32.43
CA VAL A 61 8.33 12.90 32.27
C VAL A 61 8.60 12.22 33.61
N ALA A 62 9.57 12.69 34.39
CA ALA A 62 9.90 12.15 35.71
C ALA A 62 8.72 12.19 36.70
N ALA A 63 7.93 13.26 36.65
CA ALA A 63 6.74 13.41 37.49
C ALA A 63 5.69 12.33 37.19
N VAL A 64 5.55 11.91 35.93
CA VAL A 64 4.63 10.83 35.54
C VAL A 64 5.10 9.48 36.12
N PHE A 65 6.40 9.17 36.05
CA PHE A 65 6.95 7.97 36.69
C PHE A 65 6.72 7.94 38.21
N SER A 66 6.70 9.10 38.87
CA SER A 66 6.47 9.17 40.33
C SER A 66 5.06 8.73 40.73
N GLY A 67 4.11 8.74 39.79
CA GLY A 67 2.75 8.22 39.99
C GLY A 67 2.58 6.74 39.69
N LEU A 68 3.63 6.05 39.19
CA LEU A 68 3.60 4.63 38.85
C LEU A 68 4.16 3.76 39.98
N ASN A 69 3.83 2.47 39.94
CA ASN A 69 4.26 1.54 40.97
C ASN A 69 5.79 1.41 41.02
N GLU A 70 6.38 1.67 42.19
CA GLU A 70 7.83 1.67 42.42
C GLU A 70 8.65 2.57 41.45
N GLY A 71 8.03 3.56 40.80
CA GLY A 71 8.71 4.39 39.80
C GLY A 71 9.16 3.63 38.55
N LYS A 72 8.49 2.51 38.24
CA LYS A 72 8.72 1.68 37.05
C LYS A 72 7.45 1.68 36.20
N ALA A 73 7.63 1.63 34.89
CA ALA A 73 6.53 1.53 33.92
C ALA A 73 6.56 0.15 33.25
N SER A 74 5.45 -0.58 33.31
CA SER A 74 5.22 -1.81 32.53
C SER A 74 4.87 -1.49 31.07
N ARG A 75 4.69 -2.53 30.24
CA ARG A 75 4.28 -2.37 28.84
C ARG A 75 2.93 -1.63 28.73
N GLU A 76 1.99 -1.95 29.60
CA GLU A 76 0.63 -1.41 29.61
C GLU A 76 0.61 0.06 30.00
N GLU A 77 1.49 0.48 30.91
CA GLU A 77 1.59 1.85 31.41
C GLU A 77 2.34 2.79 30.43
N PHE A 78 3.01 2.24 29.42
CA PHE A 78 3.83 3.03 28.50
C PHE A 78 3.02 3.97 27.60
N GLY A 79 1.71 3.78 27.47
CA GLY A 79 0.83 4.78 26.84
C GLY A 79 0.92 6.14 27.54
N ILE A 80 0.90 6.14 28.88
CA ILE A 80 0.98 7.37 29.69
C ILE A 80 2.37 8.01 29.54
N ILE A 81 3.44 7.21 29.55
CA ILE A 81 4.81 7.68 29.34
C ILE A 81 4.98 8.30 27.95
N THR A 82 4.40 7.68 26.93
CA THR A 82 4.44 8.15 25.53
C THR A 82 3.78 9.53 25.39
N LYS A 83 2.61 9.70 26.01
CA LYS A 83 1.93 11.00 26.08
C LYS A 83 2.73 12.05 26.87
N ALA A 84 3.39 11.65 27.96
CA ALA A 84 4.26 12.55 28.72
C ALA A 84 5.44 13.07 27.87
N CYS A 85 5.96 12.23 26.98
CA CYS A 85 7.00 12.56 26.00
C CYS A 85 6.49 13.44 24.84
N GLY A 86 5.18 13.70 24.75
CA GLY A 86 4.57 14.46 23.66
C GLY A 86 4.55 13.69 22.34
N LEU A 87 4.41 12.37 22.39
CA LEU A 87 4.32 11.49 21.22
C LEU A 87 2.90 10.90 21.08
N PRO A 88 2.46 10.55 19.86
CA PRO A 88 1.20 9.82 19.64
C PRO A 88 1.18 8.44 20.33
N LEU A 89 0.00 7.96 20.71
CA LEU A 89 -0.18 6.76 21.55
C LEU A 89 0.51 5.51 20.98
N TYR A 90 0.38 5.26 19.68
CA TYR A 90 0.90 4.04 19.04
C TYR A 90 2.43 3.99 18.92
N TRP A 91 3.14 4.99 19.46
CA TRP A 91 4.58 4.90 19.68
C TRP A 91 4.93 4.12 20.96
N LYS A 92 3.94 3.76 21.79
CA LYS A 92 4.11 3.15 23.11
C LYS A 92 4.97 1.89 23.11
N LEU A 93 4.68 0.92 22.24
CA LEU A 93 5.48 -0.31 22.22
C LEU A 93 6.88 -0.09 21.63
N PRO A 94 7.06 0.59 20.48
CA PRO A 94 8.41 0.94 19.99
C PRO A 94 9.26 1.68 21.03
N LEU A 95 8.67 2.62 21.76
CA LEU A 95 9.35 3.39 22.80
C LEU A 95 9.75 2.50 23.99
N PHE A 96 8.87 1.61 24.45
CA PHE A 96 9.16 0.62 25.49
C PHE A 96 10.33 -0.28 25.12
N LEU A 97 10.33 -0.81 23.89
CA LEU A 97 11.38 -1.68 23.38
C LEU A 97 12.71 -0.94 23.21
N ALA A 98 12.69 0.29 22.72
CA ALA A 98 13.88 1.11 22.57
C ALA A 98 14.52 1.49 23.93
N ALA A 99 13.69 1.64 24.96
CA ALA A 99 14.10 1.83 26.35
C ALA A 99 14.53 0.53 27.07
N ARG A 100 14.62 -0.61 26.34
CA ARG A 100 15.01 -1.94 26.84
C ARG A 100 14.05 -2.55 27.86
N GLY A 101 12.76 -2.24 27.76
CA GLY A 101 11.72 -2.81 28.61
C GLY A 101 11.53 -4.32 28.44
N ASP A 102 11.83 -4.86 27.24
CA ASP A 102 11.76 -6.28 26.90
C ASP A 102 12.63 -7.18 27.79
N LYS A 103 13.76 -6.67 28.29
CA LYS A 103 14.68 -7.46 29.13
C LYS A 103 14.27 -7.59 30.59
N LYS A 104 13.38 -6.72 31.06
CA LYS A 104 13.06 -6.56 32.50
C LYS A 104 11.55 -6.50 32.78
N ASN A 105 10.71 -6.70 31.75
CA ASN A 105 9.24 -6.52 31.76
C ASN A 105 8.77 -5.15 32.27
N SER A 106 9.68 -4.20 32.49
CA SER A 106 9.43 -2.87 33.03
C SER A 106 10.66 -1.97 32.79
N VAL A 107 10.44 -0.66 32.79
CA VAL A 107 11.50 0.35 32.67
C VAL A 107 11.47 1.27 33.89
N SER A 108 12.59 1.45 34.58
CA SER A 108 12.69 2.40 35.70
C SER A 108 12.81 3.84 35.21
N CYS A 109 12.36 4.78 36.03
CA CYS A 109 12.46 6.22 35.76
C CYS A 109 13.88 6.64 35.34
N ASP A 110 14.91 6.28 36.12
CA ASP A 110 16.29 6.67 35.83
C ASP A 110 16.77 6.15 34.46
N ALA A 111 16.50 4.88 34.16
CA ALA A 111 16.91 4.27 32.89
C ALA A 111 16.18 4.91 31.70
N PHE A 112 14.89 5.21 31.86
CA PHE A 112 14.12 5.88 30.84
C PHE A 112 14.59 7.33 30.62
N LEU A 113 14.82 8.09 31.68
CA LEU A 113 15.27 9.48 31.58
C LEU A 113 16.67 9.58 30.97
N GLU A 114 17.58 8.66 31.27
CA GLU A 114 18.89 8.58 30.61
C GLU A 114 18.73 8.36 29.10
N TYR A 115 17.90 7.38 28.71
CA TYR A 115 17.59 7.10 27.32
C TYR A 115 16.92 8.30 26.63
N TRP A 116 15.88 8.86 27.23
CA TRP A 116 15.08 9.93 26.64
C TRP A 116 15.86 11.24 26.53
N ARG A 117 16.70 11.56 27.53
CA ARG A 117 17.65 12.68 27.48
C ARG A 117 18.56 12.57 26.26
N ARG A 118 19.04 11.37 25.91
CA ARG A 118 19.81 11.18 24.67
C ARG A 118 18.97 11.50 23.44
N ILE A 119 17.76 10.95 23.35
CA ILE A 119 16.86 11.16 22.21
C ILE A 119 16.56 12.65 21.98
N VAL A 120 16.12 13.39 22.99
CA VAL A 120 15.76 14.81 22.83
C VAL A 120 16.95 15.72 22.51
N ASN A 121 18.17 15.29 22.85
CA ASN A 121 19.40 16.00 22.53
C ASN A 121 19.99 15.64 21.16
N THR A 122 19.60 14.52 20.54
CA THR A 122 20.12 14.11 19.22
C THR A 122 19.07 14.17 18.11
N CYS A 123 17.79 14.03 18.44
CA CYS A 123 16.66 13.96 17.52
C CYS A 123 15.69 15.11 17.84
N HIS A 124 15.62 16.09 16.96
CA HIS A 124 14.94 17.36 17.24
C HIS A 124 13.60 17.52 16.52
N ASP A 125 13.19 16.54 15.72
CA ASP A 125 11.85 16.45 15.14
C ASP A 125 11.26 15.04 15.26
N GLU A 126 10.00 14.88 14.89
CA GLU A 126 9.31 13.59 15.02
C GLU A 126 9.93 12.51 14.14
N ALA A 127 10.27 12.83 12.89
CA ALA A 127 10.85 11.85 11.96
C ALA A 127 12.19 11.29 12.46
N SER A 128 13.09 12.13 12.98
CA SER A 128 14.37 11.67 13.55
C SER A 128 14.17 10.84 14.81
N LYS A 129 13.23 11.23 15.69
CA LYS A 129 12.86 10.44 16.87
C LYS A 129 12.29 9.09 16.46
N PHE A 130 11.35 9.06 15.52
CA PHE A 130 10.69 7.84 15.05
C PHE A 130 11.69 6.84 14.49
N VAL A 131 12.57 7.27 13.59
CA VAL A 131 13.62 6.41 13.02
C VAL A 131 14.55 5.87 14.10
N THR A 132 14.95 6.71 15.06
CA THR A 132 15.85 6.30 16.14
C THR A 132 15.18 5.32 17.11
N ILE A 133 13.90 5.53 17.43
CA ILE A 133 13.13 4.67 18.33
C ILE A 133 12.90 3.30 17.69
N LEU A 134 12.34 3.23 16.47
CA LEU A 134 12.01 1.97 15.82
C LEU A 134 13.27 1.16 15.47
N SER A 135 14.34 1.82 15.01
CA SER A 135 15.63 1.14 14.79
C SER A 135 16.37 0.77 16.09
N ARG A 136 15.84 1.16 17.26
CA ARG A 136 16.47 1.05 18.59
C ARG A 136 17.88 1.65 18.63
N GLY A 137 18.09 2.72 17.89
CA GLY A 137 19.37 3.42 17.75
C GLY A 137 20.45 2.64 16.97
N LYS A 138 20.10 1.54 16.29
CA LYS A 138 21.06 0.72 15.53
C LYS A 138 21.42 1.36 14.18
N ARG A 139 20.50 2.13 13.60
CA ARG A 139 20.57 2.63 12.22
C ARG A 139 19.94 4.01 12.11
N ASN A 140 20.27 4.74 11.05
CA ASN A 140 19.65 6.03 10.69
C ASN A 140 18.56 5.88 9.60
N TYR A 141 18.04 4.68 9.43
CA TYR A 141 16.94 4.32 8.52
C TYR A 141 16.17 3.14 9.10
N LEU A 142 14.95 2.94 8.60
CA LEU A 142 14.06 1.83 8.96
C LEU A 142 13.97 0.82 7.82
N VAL A 143 13.96 -0.46 8.17
CA VAL A 143 13.60 -1.57 7.28
C VAL A 143 12.26 -2.16 7.72
N SER A 144 11.65 -3.02 6.89
CA SER A 144 10.33 -3.60 7.15
C SER A 144 10.17 -4.18 8.57
N ASP A 145 11.15 -4.98 9.03
CA ASP A 145 11.11 -5.61 10.36
C ASP A 145 11.05 -4.61 11.53
N ASP A 146 11.53 -3.38 11.35
CA ASP A 146 11.50 -2.37 12.42
C ASP A 146 10.08 -1.92 12.77
N PHE A 147 9.11 -2.08 11.84
CA PHE A 147 7.71 -1.71 12.04
C PHE A 147 6.89 -2.82 12.70
N PHE A 148 7.36 -4.07 12.69
CA PHE A 148 6.59 -5.22 13.15
C PHE A 148 6.07 -5.08 14.58
N PRO A 149 6.88 -4.66 15.58
CA PRO A 149 6.36 -4.49 16.94
C PRO A 149 5.27 -3.42 17.03
N MET A 150 5.43 -2.30 16.33
CA MET A 150 4.41 -1.25 16.33
C MET A 150 3.09 -1.77 15.76
N MET A 151 3.13 -2.50 14.65
CA MET A 151 1.92 -3.03 14.02
C MET A 151 1.24 -4.10 14.88
N GLN A 152 2.03 -4.94 15.56
CA GLN A 152 1.49 -5.89 16.54
C GLN A 152 0.72 -5.17 17.65
N ASP A 153 1.26 -4.07 18.18
CA ASP A 153 0.60 -3.26 19.21
C ASP A 153 -0.67 -2.55 18.70
N VAL A 154 -0.70 -2.15 17.42
CA VAL A 154 -1.91 -1.61 16.77
C VAL A 154 -3.02 -2.65 16.75
N ILE A 155 -2.75 -3.89 16.29
CA ILE A 155 -3.73 -4.98 16.31
C ILE A 155 -4.23 -5.24 17.74
N GLU A 156 -3.32 -5.31 18.70
CA GLU A 156 -3.64 -5.66 20.09
C GLU A 156 -4.44 -4.58 20.84
N SER A 157 -4.42 -3.31 20.38
CA SER A 157 -4.97 -2.20 21.17
C SER A 157 -5.92 -1.24 20.45
N HIS A 158 -6.02 -1.26 19.11
CA HIS A 158 -7.00 -0.45 18.39
C HIS A 158 -8.42 -1.02 18.51
N ALA A 159 -9.42 -0.16 18.66
CA ALA A 159 -10.81 -0.57 18.84
C ALA A 159 -11.36 -1.29 17.58
N GLY A 160 -11.18 -0.66 16.40
CA GLY A 160 -11.57 -1.21 15.09
C GLY A 160 -10.81 -2.47 14.62
N LEU A 161 -9.88 -3.02 15.41
CA LEU A 161 -9.19 -4.28 15.10
C LEU A 161 -9.42 -5.36 16.17
N THR A 162 -10.41 -5.17 17.05
CA THR A 162 -10.68 -6.11 18.15
C THR A 162 -11.01 -7.52 17.66
N PHE A 163 -11.77 -7.64 16.57
CA PHE A 163 -12.08 -8.93 15.94
C PHE A 163 -10.83 -9.63 15.42
N LEU A 164 -9.85 -8.86 14.91
CA LEU A 164 -8.61 -9.42 14.37
C LEU A 164 -7.74 -10.03 15.48
N LYS A 165 -7.86 -9.58 16.73
CA LYS A 165 -7.05 -10.09 17.86
C LYS A 165 -7.19 -11.60 18.05
N GLU A 166 -8.40 -12.14 17.85
CA GLU A 166 -8.67 -13.57 17.98
C GLU A 166 -8.24 -14.35 16.72
N ALA A 167 -8.23 -13.69 15.57
CA ALA A 167 -7.86 -14.26 14.26
C ALA A 167 -6.34 -14.18 13.99
N ILE A 168 -5.55 -14.89 14.82
CA ILE A 168 -4.07 -14.83 14.82
C ILE A 168 -3.46 -15.17 13.44
N GLU A 169 -4.09 -16.04 12.66
CA GLU A 169 -3.64 -16.45 11.33
C GLU A 169 -3.52 -15.27 10.36
N PHE A 170 -4.34 -14.24 10.55
CA PHE A 170 -4.37 -13.05 9.70
C PHE A 170 -3.45 -11.93 10.19
N HIS A 171 -2.92 -12.00 11.41
CA HIS A 171 -2.07 -10.94 11.98
C HIS A 171 -0.87 -10.66 11.08
N SER A 172 -0.14 -11.71 10.73
CA SER A 172 1.07 -11.60 9.90
C SER A 172 0.74 -10.95 8.54
N ARG A 173 -0.39 -11.32 7.93
CA ARG A 173 -0.82 -10.80 6.63
C ARG A 173 -1.17 -9.33 6.70
N TYR A 174 -1.99 -8.95 7.67
CA TYR A 174 -2.34 -7.55 7.88
C TYR A 174 -1.09 -6.69 8.13
N ILE A 175 -0.18 -7.14 9.01
CA ILE A 175 1.09 -6.45 9.29
C ILE A 175 1.91 -6.29 8.00
N HIS A 176 2.09 -7.37 7.23
CA HIS A 176 2.86 -7.32 5.99
C HIS A 176 2.25 -6.37 4.96
N THR A 177 0.92 -6.34 4.85
CA THR A 177 0.21 -5.44 3.94
C THR A 177 0.36 -3.98 4.35
N VAL A 178 0.12 -3.64 5.62
CA VAL A 178 0.31 -2.27 6.10
C VAL A 178 1.76 -1.81 5.90
N ILE A 179 2.75 -2.65 6.24
CA ILE A 179 4.16 -2.32 6.02
C ILE A 179 4.47 -2.15 4.53
N ALA A 180 3.96 -3.02 3.66
CA ALA A 180 4.14 -2.89 2.21
C ALA A 180 3.56 -1.55 1.70
N ARG A 181 2.37 -1.14 2.16
CA ARG A 181 1.75 0.15 1.86
C ARG A 181 2.57 1.34 2.39
N ILE A 182 3.12 1.24 3.61
CA ILE A 182 4.04 2.25 4.16
C ILE A 182 5.24 2.44 3.24
N PHE A 183 5.90 1.35 2.83
CA PHE A 183 7.05 1.45 1.93
C PHE A 183 6.67 1.95 0.54
N TYR A 184 5.49 1.59 0.03
CA TYR A 184 4.97 2.05 -1.25
C TYR A 184 4.84 3.58 -1.30
N CYS A 185 4.26 4.20 -0.27
CA CYS A 185 4.06 5.66 -0.24
C CYS A 185 5.31 6.41 0.26
N VAL A 186 6.02 5.89 1.27
CA VAL A 186 7.09 6.63 1.97
C VAL A 186 8.47 6.41 1.33
N ASN A 187 8.84 5.19 0.93
CA ASN A 187 10.20 4.89 0.47
C ASN A 187 10.41 5.27 -1.01
N ARG A 188 10.43 6.58 -1.26
CA ARG A 188 10.57 7.16 -2.60
C ARG A 188 11.83 6.76 -3.35
N SER A 189 12.88 6.37 -2.63
CA SER A 189 14.16 5.97 -3.21
C SER A 189 14.20 4.54 -3.75
N TRP A 190 13.18 3.70 -3.56
CA TRP A 190 13.21 2.26 -3.88
C TRP A 190 14.37 1.50 -3.22
N SER A 191 14.89 2.03 -2.12
CA SER A 191 16.07 1.51 -1.44
C SER A 191 15.77 0.39 -0.45
N GLY A 192 14.49 0.22 -0.08
CA GLY A 192 14.08 -0.63 1.03
C GLY A 192 14.50 -0.07 2.40
N LYS A 193 14.85 1.23 2.46
CA LYS A 193 15.35 1.91 3.66
C LYS A 193 14.66 3.25 3.82
N ILE A 194 13.66 3.33 4.69
CA ILE A 194 12.97 4.58 4.99
C ILE A 194 13.86 5.47 5.84
N THR A 195 14.17 6.66 5.33
CA THR A 195 15.00 7.65 6.03
C THR A 195 14.15 8.77 6.68
N ALA A 196 14.70 9.49 7.66
CA ALA A 196 13.99 10.63 8.26
C ALA A 196 13.56 11.69 7.23
N PRO A 197 14.37 12.06 6.21
CA PRO A 197 13.92 12.95 5.13
C PRO A 197 12.76 12.42 4.28
N GLU A 198 12.64 11.10 4.09
CA GLU A 198 11.50 10.49 3.39
C GLU A 198 10.23 10.57 4.25
N LEU A 199 10.33 10.23 5.55
CA LEU A 199 9.22 10.38 6.50
C LEU A 199 8.74 11.82 6.61
N ARG A 200 9.64 12.81 6.63
CA ARG A 200 9.27 14.24 6.66
C ARG A 200 8.48 14.68 5.42
N LYS A 201 8.60 13.96 4.32
CA LYS A 201 7.93 14.28 3.04
C LYS A 201 6.71 13.41 2.79
N SER A 202 6.36 12.50 3.69
CA SER A 202 5.14 11.73 3.66
C SER A 202 4.16 12.23 4.71
N ASN A 203 2.93 11.71 4.67
CA ASN A 203 1.89 11.93 5.67
C ASN A 203 1.87 10.85 6.76
N PHE A 204 2.79 9.86 6.73
CA PHE A 204 2.71 8.67 7.58
C PHE A 204 2.62 8.98 9.08
N LEU A 205 3.44 9.89 9.60
CA LEU A 205 3.41 10.23 11.04
C LEU A 205 2.13 10.97 11.45
N GLN A 206 1.55 11.74 10.52
CA GLN A 206 0.28 12.41 10.73
C GLN A 206 -0.86 11.39 10.80
N VAL A 207 -0.91 10.45 9.85
CA VAL A 207 -1.91 9.37 9.82
C VAL A 207 -1.75 8.42 11.01
N LEU A 208 -0.52 8.08 11.41
CA LEU A 208 -0.27 7.28 12.62
C LEU A 208 -0.81 7.97 13.89
N ALA A 209 -0.81 9.31 13.92
CA ALA A 209 -1.32 10.05 15.05
C ALA A 209 -2.85 10.02 15.13
N THR A 210 -3.58 9.93 14.00
CA THR A 210 -5.05 9.91 14.01
C THR A 210 -5.64 8.59 14.51
N LEU A 211 -4.86 7.50 14.51
CA LEU A 211 -5.31 6.18 15.00
C LEU A 211 -5.80 6.18 16.46
N GLU A 212 -5.39 7.15 17.28
CA GLU A 212 -5.84 7.22 18.67
C GLU A 212 -7.17 7.99 18.84
N GLU A 213 -7.63 8.64 17.77
CA GLU A 213 -8.84 9.45 17.72
C GLU A 213 -9.95 8.76 16.89
N GLU A 214 -9.56 8.07 15.82
CA GLU A 214 -10.48 7.37 14.93
C GLU A 214 -10.70 5.92 15.38
N GLU A 215 -11.93 5.57 15.73
CA GLU A 215 -12.27 4.23 16.23
C GLU A 215 -12.47 3.22 15.09
N ASP A 216 -12.98 3.68 13.95
CA ASP A 216 -13.16 2.89 12.74
C ASP A 216 -11.88 2.90 11.88
N ILE A 217 -11.16 1.77 11.91
CA ILE A 217 -9.89 1.63 11.20
C ILE A 217 -10.04 1.80 9.68
N ASN A 218 -11.24 1.58 9.12
CA ASN A 218 -11.50 1.68 7.69
C ASN A 218 -11.62 3.14 7.21
N GLN A 219 -11.96 4.09 8.11
CA GLN A 219 -11.87 5.53 7.80
C GLN A 219 -10.42 5.99 7.59
N VAL A 220 -9.45 5.24 8.13
CA VAL A 220 -8.02 5.49 7.94
C VAL A 220 -7.53 4.74 6.69
N THR A 221 -8.02 5.20 5.54
CA THR A 221 -7.75 4.59 4.22
C THR A 221 -6.25 4.49 3.93
N ASP A 222 -5.50 5.54 4.28
CA ASP A 222 -4.05 5.56 4.21
C ASP A 222 -3.41 4.54 5.18
N TYR A 223 -2.67 3.59 4.60
CA TYR A 223 -1.90 2.53 5.28
C TYR A 223 -2.72 1.47 6.04
N PHE A 224 -3.68 1.87 6.89
CA PHE A 224 -4.19 1.03 7.98
C PHE A 224 -5.56 0.36 7.74
N SER A 225 -6.36 0.84 6.78
CA SER A 225 -7.68 0.24 6.47
C SER A 225 -7.63 -1.29 6.37
N TYR A 226 -8.55 -1.94 7.09
CA TYR A 226 -8.71 -3.38 7.09
C TYR A 226 -9.40 -3.85 5.80
N GLU A 227 -10.39 -3.10 5.31
CA GLU A 227 -11.06 -3.37 4.02
C GLU A 227 -10.05 -3.48 2.88
N HIS A 228 -9.13 -2.51 2.79
CA HIS A 228 -8.07 -2.54 1.78
C HIS A 228 -7.19 -3.79 1.92
N PHE A 229 -6.85 -4.16 3.16
CA PHE A 229 -6.09 -5.38 3.41
C PHE A 229 -6.84 -6.63 2.94
N TYR A 230 -8.13 -6.71 3.27
CA TYR A 230 -8.96 -7.87 2.99
C TYR A 230 -9.08 -8.10 1.48
N VAL A 231 -9.35 -7.04 0.69
CA VAL A 231 -9.36 -7.11 -0.79
C VAL A 231 -8.02 -7.62 -1.33
N ILE A 232 -6.90 -7.04 -0.89
CA ILE A 232 -5.57 -7.48 -1.34
C ILE A 232 -5.33 -8.95 -0.99
N TYR A 233 -5.73 -9.38 0.20
CA TYR A 233 -5.55 -10.74 0.65
C TYR A 233 -6.40 -11.73 -0.16
N CYS A 234 -7.69 -11.44 -0.39
CA CYS A 234 -8.58 -12.30 -1.18
C CYS A 234 -8.07 -12.44 -2.62
N LYS A 235 -7.71 -11.33 -3.28
CA LYS A 235 -7.14 -11.38 -4.64
C LYS A 235 -5.83 -12.17 -4.71
N PHE A 236 -5.01 -12.15 -3.68
CA PHE A 236 -3.81 -13.00 -3.63
C PHE A 236 -4.18 -14.47 -3.43
N TRP A 237 -5.08 -14.76 -2.49
CA TRP A 237 -5.53 -16.11 -2.15
C TRP A 237 -6.20 -16.82 -3.33
N GLU A 238 -6.91 -16.07 -4.18
CA GLU A 238 -7.47 -16.58 -5.44
C GLU A 238 -6.39 -17.11 -6.40
N LEU A 239 -5.18 -16.55 -6.36
CA LEU A 239 -4.08 -16.94 -7.25
C LEU A 239 -3.17 -18.03 -6.62
N ASP A 240 -2.87 -17.92 -5.33
CA ASP A 240 -2.00 -18.84 -4.58
C ASP A 240 -2.72 -20.15 -4.23
N LYS A 241 -2.92 -21.02 -5.22
CA LYS A 241 -3.66 -22.29 -5.08
C LYS A 241 -2.92 -23.37 -4.30
N ASP A 242 -1.59 -23.34 -4.26
CA ASP A 242 -0.78 -24.28 -3.47
C ASP A 242 -0.46 -23.76 -2.06
N HIS A 243 -0.90 -22.53 -1.75
CA HIS A 243 -0.81 -21.88 -0.44
C HIS A 243 0.64 -21.78 0.06
N ASP A 244 1.60 -21.65 -0.87
CA ASP A 244 3.02 -21.54 -0.55
C ASP A 244 3.48 -20.10 -0.29
N LEU A 245 2.56 -19.14 -0.45
CA LEU A 245 2.73 -17.69 -0.24
C LEU A 245 3.55 -16.98 -1.30
N TYR A 246 3.71 -17.66 -2.43
CA TYR A 246 4.30 -17.13 -3.63
C TYR A 246 3.40 -17.41 -4.82
N ILE A 247 3.47 -16.53 -5.80
CA ILE A 247 2.82 -16.72 -7.09
C ILE A 247 3.86 -16.64 -8.20
N ASP A 248 3.67 -17.41 -9.25
CA ASP A 248 4.49 -17.35 -10.45
C ASP A 248 3.81 -16.56 -11.59
N GLN A 249 4.42 -16.58 -12.78
CA GLN A 249 3.87 -15.87 -13.95
C GLN A 249 2.55 -16.47 -14.44
N ASN A 250 2.34 -17.78 -14.28
CA ASN A 250 1.11 -18.46 -14.69
C ASN A 250 -0.03 -18.10 -13.75
N ASP A 251 0.25 -18.05 -12.44
CA ASP A 251 -0.73 -17.61 -11.44
C ASP A 251 -1.14 -16.15 -11.74
N LEU A 252 -0.17 -15.25 -11.87
CA LEU A 252 -0.45 -13.82 -12.12
C LEU A 252 -1.18 -13.59 -13.46
N LYS A 253 -0.98 -14.47 -14.45
CA LYS A 253 -1.70 -14.39 -15.74
C LYS A 253 -3.21 -14.61 -15.58
N MET A 254 -3.65 -15.28 -14.52
CA MET A 254 -5.08 -15.50 -14.26
C MET A 254 -5.75 -14.31 -13.59
N HIS A 255 -4.98 -13.36 -13.05
CA HIS A 255 -5.51 -12.16 -12.42
C HIS A 255 -6.38 -11.35 -13.41
N SER A 256 -7.56 -10.91 -12.92
CA SER A 256 -8.57 -10.15 -13.68
C SER A 256 -8.85 -10.75 -15.06
N GLY A 257 -9.12 -12.06 -15.10
CA GLY A 257 -9.44 -12.77 -16.35
C GLY A 257 -8.33 -12.77 -17.40
N GLY A 258 -7.09 -12.48 -17.02
CA GLY A 258 -5.97 -12.31 -17.95
C GLY A 258 -5.98 -10.97 -18.69
N ALA A 259 -6.40 -9.89 -18.01
CA ALA A 259 -6.39 -8.52 -18.54
C ALA A 259 -4.98 -8.03 -18.96
N LEU A 260 -3.94 -8.42 -18.21
CA LEU A 260 -2.56 -8.00 -18.49
C LEU A 260 -1.89 -8.84 -19.59
N SER A 261 -1.05 -8.19 -20.39
CA SER A 261 -0.26 -8.86 -21.43
C SER A 261 0.82 -9.77 -20.84
N THR A 262 1.15 -10.85 -21.53
CA THR A 262 2.20 -11.78 -21.06
C THR A 262 3.57 -11.12 -21.06
N ARG A 263 3.84 -10.18 -21.98
CA ARG A 263 5.08 -9.38 -21.99
C ARG A 263 5.21 -8.55 -20.72
N ILE A 264 4.15 -7.86 -20.27
CA ILE A 264 4.27 -7.06 -19.04
C ILE A 264 4.41 -7.94 -17.79
N ILE A 265 3.73 -9.08 -17.75
CA ILE A 265 3.88 -10.07 -16.67
C ILE A 265 5.35 -10.55 -16.60
N GLN A 266 5.96 -10.92 -17.72
CA GLN A 266 7.38 -11.28 -17.76
C GLN A 266 8.29 -10.17 -17.20
N ARG A 267 7.97 -8.90 -17.47
CA ARG A 267 8.73 -7.76 -16.97
C ARG A 267 8.61 -7.59 -15.46
N ILE A 268 7.45 -7.85 -14.87
CA ILE A 268 7.25 -7.84 -13.42
C ILE A 268 8.23 -8.83 -12.73
N PHE A 269 8.41 -10.03 -13.30
CA PHE A 269 9.31 -11.07 -12.77
C PHE A 269 10.77 -10.93 -13.21
N SER A 270 11.10 -9.97 -14.07
CA SER A 270 12.45 -9.78 -14.62
C SER A 270 13.48 -9.18 -13.64
N GLY A 271 13.02 -8.70 -12.48
CA GLY A 271 13.82 -7.92 -11.55
C GLY A 271 13.70 -6.40 -11.70
N ALA A 272 12.84 -5.93 -12.61
CA ALA A 272 12.53 -4.50 -12.78
C ALA A 272 11.91 -3.87 -11.53
N VAL A 273 11.02 -4.63 -10.88
CA VAL A 273 10.22 -4.20 -9.71
C VAL A 273 10.25 -5.21 -8.56
N THR A 274 10.56 -6.48 -8.84
CA THR A 274 10.77 -7.55 -7.85
C THR A 274 12.26 -7.71 -7.54
N ARG A 275 12.62 -8.17 -6.33
CA ARG A 275 14.02 -8.34 -5.92
C ARG A 275 14.21 -9.53 -5.00
N GLY A 276 15.42 -10.08 -5.01
CA GLY A 276 15.85 -11.08 -4.02
C GLY A 276 15.97 -12.50 -4.58
N PRO A 277 16.20 -13.50 -3.72
CA PRO A 277 16.43 -14.87 -4.16
C PRO A 277 15.22 -15.49 -4.87
N LYS A 278 14.01 -15.24 -4.37
CA LYS A 278 12.76 -15.81 -4.92
C LYS A 278 12.39 -15.28 -6.29
N GLN A 279 12.69 -14.01 -6.56
CA GLN A 279 12.60 -13.45 -7.92
C GLN A 279 13.40 -14.26 -8.94
N LYS A 280 14.60 -14.77 -8.57
CA LYS A 280 15.42 -15.60 -9.46
C LYS A 280 14.82 -16.98 -9.74
N GLU A 281 13.92 -17.44 -8.88
CA GLU A 281 13.13 -18.66 -9.06
C GLU A 281 11.87 -18.41 -9.89
N GLY A 282 11.65 -17.18 -10.37
CA GLY A 282 10.45 -16.80 -11.12
C GLY A 282 9.20 -16.65 -10.25
N LYS A 283 9.38 -16.47 -8.93
CA LYS A 283 8.31 -16.32 -7.94
C LYS A 283 8.26 -14.93 -7.34
N MET A 284 7.05 -14.48 -7.00
CA MET A 284 6.76 -13.21 -6.34
C MET A 284 6.15 -13.49 -4.97
N SER A 285 6.60 -12.77 -3.94
CA SER A 285 6.05 -12.86 -2.59
C SER A 285 4.72 -12.10 -2.42
N TYR A 286 3.94 -12.44 -1.40
CA TYR A 286 2.75 -11.68 -0.99
C TYR A 286 2.99 -10.15 -0.90
N THR A 287 4.11 -9.73 -0.32
CA THR A 287 4.43 -8.29 -0.19
C THR A 287 4.72 -7.60 -1.53
N GLU A 288 5.27 -8.33 -2.50
CA GLU A 288 5.47 -7.82 -3.86
C GLU A 288 4.16 -7.81 -4.63
N PHE A 289 3.25 -8.74 -4.36
CA PHE A 289 1.89 -8.73 -4.91
C PHE A 289 1.09 -7.53 -4.42
N VAL A 290 1.20 -7.13 -3.14
CA VAL A 290 0.60 -5.88 -2.63
C VAL A 290 1.02 -4.68 -3.48
N TRP A 291 2.32 -4.60 -3.85
CA TRP A 291 2.84 -3.53 -4.71
C TRP A 291 2.30 -3.62 -6.13
N PHE A 292 2.22 -4.83 -6.68
CA PHE A 292 1.62 -5.08 -7.99
C PHE A 292 0.17 -4.59 -8.03
N LEU A 293 -0.68 -5.05 -7.11
CA LEU A 293 -2.12 -4.79 -7.14
C LEU A 293 -2.40 -3.29 -6.99
N ILE A 294 -1.77 -2.61 -6.02
CA ILE A 294 -1.94 -1.16 -5.86
C ILE A 294 -1.45 -0.39 -7.10
N SER A 295 -0.39 -0.87 -7.76
CA SER A 295 0.10 -0.23 -8.99
C SER A 295 -0.82 -0.48 -10.19
N GLU A 296 -1.42 -1.66 -10.27
CA GLU A 296 -2.34 -2.04 -11.34
C GLU A 296 -3.62 -1.22 -11.27
N GLU A 297 -4.19 -1.07 -10.07
CA GLU A 297 -5.47 -0.42 -9.87
C GLU A 297 -5.40 1.11 -9.89
N ASP A 298 -4.34 1.71 -9.33
CA ASP A 298 -4.11 3.17 -9.41
C ASP A 298 -2.87 3.51 -10.23
N LYS A 299 -3.04 3.58 -11.55
CA LYS A 299 -2.01 4.00 -12.51
C LYS A 299 -1.75 5.52 -12.55
N ARG A 300 -2.45 6.32 -11.72
CA ARG A 300 -2.20 7.76 -11.53
C ARG A 300 -1.20 8.01 -10.42
N HIS A 301 -1.15 7.12 -9.42
CA HIS A 301 -0.26 7.27 -8.28
C HIS A 301 1.22 7.38 -8.71
N PRO A 302 2.01 8.34 -8.18
CA PRO A 302 3.40 8.54 -8.61
C PRO A 302 4.31 7.31 -8.47
N ARG A 303 4.02 6.42 -7.51
CA ARG A 303 4.74 5.14 -7.36
C ARG A 303 4.34 4.13 -8.43
N SER A 304 3.08 4.07 -8.82
CA SER A 304 2.60 3.19 -9.89
C SER A 304 3.21 3.59 -11.22
N ILE A 305 3.28 4.90 -11.52
CA ILE A 305 3.96 5.40 -12.71
C ILE A 305 5.43 4.96 -12.74
N GLU A 306 6.14 5.00 -11.59
CA GLU A 306 7.50 4.49 -11.49
C GLU A 306 7.58 2.96 -11.67
N TYR A 307 6.60 2.22 -11.14
CA TYR A 307 6.50 0.76 -11.25
C TYR A 307 6.38 0.34 -12.72
N TRP A 308 5.38 0.86 -13.42
CA TRP A 308 5.14 0.51 -14.83
C TRP A 308 6.21 1.04 -15.77
N PHE A 309 6.75 2.23 -15.50
CA PHE A 309 7.89 2.73 -16.26
C PHE A 309 9.10 1.80 -16.19
N ARG A 310 9.45 1.29 -14.99
CA ARG A 310 10.53 0.31 -14.82
C ARG A 310 10.28 -0.99 -15.57
N CYS A 311 9.01 -1.43 -15.63
CA CYS A 311 8.64 -2.62 -16.40
C CYS A 311 8.75 -2.38 -17.91
N MET A 312 8.36 -1.21 -18.39
CA MET A 312 8.38 -0.87 -19.82
C MET A 312 9.76 -0.48 -20.37
N ASP A 313 10.61 0.11 -19.52
CA ASP A 313 12.01 0.43 -19.83
C ASP A 313 12.81 -0.88 -19.87
N LEU A 314 12.98 -1.44 -21.07
CA LEU A 314 13.55 -2.76 -21.30
C LEU A 314 15.06 -2.74 -21.10
N ASP A 315 15.72 -1.68 -21.56
CA ASP A 315 17.17 -1.53 -21.49
C ASP A 315 17.67 -0.74 -20.27
N GLY A 316 16.77 -0.06 -19.56
CA GLY A 316 17.07 0.67 -18.33
C GLY A 316 17.76 2.02 -18.57
N ASP A 317 17.67 2.59 -19.78
CA ASP A 317 18.31 3.85 -20.12
C ASP A 317 17.58 5.10 -19.56
N GLY A 318 16.39 4.90 -18.99
CA GLY A 318 15.56 5.95 -18.41
C GLY A 318 14.60 6.64 -19.40
N PHE A 319 14.40 6.07 -20.59
CA PHE A 319 13.45 6.52 -21.60
C PHE A 319 12.69 5.34 -22.21
N LEU A 320 11.42 5.53 -22.55
CA LEU A 320 10.69 4.63 -23.43
C LEU A 320 10.91 5.07 -24.87
N SER A 321 11.60 4.22 -25.61
CA SER A 321 11.84 4.32 -27.04
C SER A 321 10.67 3.76 -27.86
N MET A 322 10.62 4.10 -29.14
CA MET A 322 9.59 3.58 -30.05
C MET A 322 9.63 2.06 -30.17
N TYR A 323 10.82 1.47 -30.10
CA TYR A 323 11.00 0.03 -30.13
C TYR A 323 10.31 -0.65 -28.93
N GLU A 324 10.46 -0.09 -27.74
CA GLU A 324 9.86 -0.65 -26.51
C GLU A 324 8.34 -0.51 -26.51
N LEU A 325 7.83 0.64 -26.96
CA LEU A 325 6.40 0.86 -27.10
C LEU A 325 5.78 -0.10 -28.12
N GLU A 326 6.42 -0.26 -29.30
CA GLU A 326 6.00 -1.21 -30.32
C GLU A 326 6.07 -2.65 -29.78
N TYR A 327 7.11 -2.98 -29.00
CA TYR A 327 7.22 -4.27 -28.35
C TYR A 327 6.04 -4.57 -27.44
N PHE A 328 5.52 -3.66 -26.62
CA PHE A 328 4.31 -3.99 -25.84
C PHE A 328 3.04 -3.99 -26.72
N TYR A 329 2.93 -3.02 -27.62
CA TYR A 329 1.73 -2.83 -28.44
C TYR A 329 1.47 -4.00 -29.41
N LEU A 330 2.51 -4.64 -29.93
CA LEU A 330 2.37 -5.79 -30.83
C LEU A 330 1.59 -6.96 -30.21
N GLU A 331 1.70 -7.18 -28.89
CA GLU A 331 0.88 -8.19 -28.21
C GLU A 331 -0.57 -7.72 -28.04
N GLN A 332 -0.79 -6.44 -27.75
CA GLN A 332 -2.14 -5.87 -27.67
C GLN A 332 -2.90 -6.00 -28.98
N LEU A 333 -2.23 -5.76 -30.12
CA LEU A 333 -2.80 -5.97 -31.45
C LEU A 333 -3.27 -7.42 -31.65
N GLN A 334 -2.43 -8.39 -31.32
CA GLN A 334 -2.79 -9.82 -31.43
C GLN A 334 -3.98 -10.18 -30.55
N ARG A 335 -4.07 -9.61 -29.34
CA ARG A 335 -5.17 -9.86 -28.40
C ARG A 335 -6.48 -9.23 -28.88
N LEU A 336 -6.44 -8.01 -29.43
CA LEU A 336 -7.60 -7.36 -30.04
C LEU A 336 -8.09 -8.11 -31.28
N GLU A 337 -7.18 -8.54 -32.16
CA GLU A 337 -7.49 -9.33 -33.35
C GLU A 337 -8.16 -10.67 -32.98
N ALA A 338 -7.70 -11.32 -31.89
CA ALA A 338 -8.30 -12.55 -31.40
C ALA A 338 -9.76 -12.37 -30.92
N LEU A 339 -10.13 -11.16 -30.49
CA LEU A 339 -11.50 -10.78 -30.15
C LEU A 339 -12.31 -10.27 -31.36
N GLY A 340 -11.69 -10.18 -32.54
CA GLY A 340 -12.32 -9.64 -33.74
C GLY A 340 -12.53 -8.11 -33.70
N ILE A 341 -11.78 -7.40 -32.86
CA ILE A 341 -11.84 -5.95 -32.72
C ILE A 341 -10.87 -5.31 -33.73
N GLU A 342 -11.31 -4.26 -34.42
CA GLU A 342 -10.47 -3.51 -35.36
C GLU A 342 -9.32 -2.85 -34.61
N THR A 343 -8.10 -3.03 -35.12
CA THR A 343 -6.89 -2.54 -34.48
C THR A 343 -6.40 -1.23 -35.09
N LEU A 344 -5.88 -0.34 -34.23
CA LEU A 344 -5.22 0.89 -34.66
C LEU A 344 -3.74 0.59 -35.02
N PRO A 345 -3.24 1.00 -36.19
CA PRO A 345 -1.82 0.83 -36.51
C PRO A 345 -0.90 1.51 -35.48
N PHE A 346 0.26 0.91 -35.21
CA PHE A 346 1.20 1.45 -34.21
C PHE A 346 1.60 2.92 -34.48
N SER A 347 1.75 3.32 -35.74
CA SER A 347 2.08 4.72 -36.09
C SER A 347 1.05 5.72 -35.58
N ASP A 348 -0.23 5.35 -35.65
CA ASP A 348 -1.35 6.21 -35.31
C ASP A 348 -1.55 6.23 -33.79
N CYS A 349 -1.48 5.05 -33.16
CA CYS A 349 -1.45 4.91 -31.69
C CYS A 349 -0.30 5.74 -31.10
N LEU A 350 0.90 5.65 -31.67
CA LEU A 350 2.05 6.40 -31.21
C LEU A 350 1.84 7.91 -31.32
N CYS A 351 1.27 8.40 -32.42
CA CYS A 351 0.95 9.82 -32.57
C CYS A 351 -0.02 10.29 -31.48
N GLN A 352 -1.09 9.52 -31.21
CA GLN A 352 -2.03 9.82 -30.13
C GLN A 352 -1.33 9.88 -28.76
N MET A 353 -0.48 8.89 -28.45
CA MET A 353 0.24 8.85 -27.17
C MET A 353 1.23 10.01 -27.02
N LEU A 354 1.92 10.40 -28.09
CA LEU A 354 2.82 11.55 -28.09
C LEU A 354 2.06 12.88 -27.93
N ASP A 355 0.87 13.01 -28.51
CA ASP A 355 0.03 14.18 -28.36
C ASP A 355 -0.54 14.32 -26.94
N ILE A 356 -0.85 13.20 -26.29
CA ILE A 356 -1.28 13.14 -24.88
C ILE A 356 -0.12 13.53 -23.96
N LEU A 357 1.06 12.91 -24.13
CA LEU A 357 2.17 13.07 -23.20
C LEU A 357 3.00 14.32 -23.41
N LYS A 358 3.08 14.81 -24.65
CA LYS A 358 3.92 15.94 -25.08
C LYS A 358 5.33 15.85 -24.48
N PRO A 359 6.10 14.80 -24.83
CA PRO A 359 7.40 14.57 -24.25
C PRO A 359 8.34 15.75 -24.53
N ARG A 360 9.22 16.05 -23.57
CA ARG A 360 10.15 17.17 -23.70
C ARG A 360 11.17 16.97 -24.83
N VAL A 361 11.55 15.72 -25.07
CA VAL A 361 12.46 15.32 -26.14
C VAL A 361 11.66 14.51 -27.14
N GLU A 362 11.69 14.93 -28.41
CA GLU A 362 10.99 14.22 -29.48
C GLU A 362 11.52 12.78 -29.61
N GLY A 363 10.62 11.83 -29.78
CA GLY A 363 10.97 10.43 -29.98
C GLY A 363 11.36 9.64 -28.72
N LYS A 364 11.36 10.26 -27.52
CA LYS A 364 11.71 9.60 -26.26
C LYS A 364 10.81 10.04 -25.11
N ILE A 365 10.21 9.09 -24.40
CA ILE A 365 9.31 9.38 -23.26
C ILE A 365 10.07 9.12 -21.96
N SER A 366 10.31 10.14 -21.15
CA SER A 366 10.92 9.96 -19.83
C SER A 366 9.88 9.72 -18.74
N LEU A 367 10.30 9.16 -17.61
CA LEU A 367 9.47 9.08 -16.40
C LEU A 367 8.93 10.46 -15.97
N CYS A 368 9.71 11.52 -16.18
CA CYS A 368 9.29 12.89 -15.89
C CYS A 368 8.23 13.41 -16.86
N ASP A 369 8.10 12.85 -18.06
CA ASP A 369 7.01 13.19 -18.98
C ASP A 369 5.71 12.55 -18.51
N LEU A 370 5.74 11.26 -18.16
CA LEU A 370 4.58 10.54 -17.62
C LEU A 370 4.05 11.17 -16.33
N LYS A 371 4.92 11.52 -15.38
CA LYS A 371 4.49 12.15 -14.12
C LYS A 371 3.90 13.55 -14.26
N ARG A 372 4.17 14.25 -15.37
CA ARG A 372 3.52 15.54 -15.68
C ARG A 372 2.18 15.34 -16.36
N CYS A 373 1.94 14.18 -16.95
CA CYS A 373 0.70 13.83 -17.60
C CYS A 373 -0.31 13.33 -16.55
N GLN A 374 -1.58 13.69 -16.71
CA GLN A 374 -2.68 13.17 -15.88
C GLN A 374 -3.38 11.97 -16.51
N MET A 375 -3.02 11.60 -17.75
CA MET A 375 -3.61 10.51 -18.53
C MET A 375 -2.73 9.25 -18.52
N THR A 376 -1.96 9.02 -17.44
CA THR A 376 -1.10 7.83 -17.33
C THR A 376 -1.86 6.50 -17.35
N PRO A 377 -3.09 6.37 -16.80
CA PRO A 377 -3.85 5.11 -16.93
C PRO A 377 -4.08 4.74 -18.39
N ILE A 378 -4.58 5.69 -19.19
CA ILE A 378 -4.82 5.50 -20.63
C ILE A 378 -3.54 5.07 -21.33
N PHE A 379 -2.44 5.79 -21.10
CA PHE A 379 -1.15 5.43 -21.71
C PHE A 379 -0.74 3.98 -21.40
N PHE A 380 -0.74 3.60 -20.13
CA PHE A 380 -0.30 2.27 -19.71
C PHE A 380 -1.26 1.16 -20.19
N ASP A 381 -2.56 1.37 -20.05
CA ASP A 381 -3.57 0.38 -20.43
C ASP A 381 -3.52 0.12 -21.95
N THR A 382 -3.34 1.15 -22.79
CA THR A 382 -3.14 1.00 -24.24
C THR A 382 -2.02 0.00 -24.58
N PHE A 383 -0.93 -0.03 -23.82
CA PHE A 383 0.21 -0.89 -24.12
C PHE A 383 0.14 -2.29 -23.50
N PHE A 384 -0.60 -2.50 -22.41
CA PHE A 384 -0.54 -3.80 -21.74
C PHE A 384 -1.77 -4.26 -20.94
N ASN A 385 -2.81 -3.45 -20.77
CA ASN A 385 -4.06 -3.90 -20.10
C ASN A 385 -5.22 -3.85 -21.10
N LEU A 386 -5.67 -5.00 -21.57
CA LEU A 386 -6.71 -5.09 -22.60
C LEU A 386 -8.09 -4.67 -22.10
N GLU A 387 -8.46 -5.10 -20.91
CA GLU A 387 -9.79 -4.84 -20.35
C GLU A 387 -9.97 -3.34 -20.08
N LYS A 388 -9.07 -2.74 -19.31
CA LYS A 388 -9.11 -1.31 -19.01
C LYS A 388 -8.94 -0.44 -20.26
N TYR A 389 -8.18 -0.91 -21.27
CA TYR A 389 -8.12 -0.23 -22.56
C TYR A 389 -9.49 -0.17 -23.25
N LEU A 390 -10.22 -1.30 -23.30
CA LEU A 390 -11.55 -1.34 -23.91
C LEU A 390 -12.55 -0.45 -23.15
N ASP A 391 -12.43 -0.36 -21.83
CA ASP A 391 -13.27 0.54 -21.02
C ASP A 391 -12.99 2.02 -21.35
N HIS A 392 -11.73 2.40 -21.57
CA HIS A 392 -11.37 3.77 -21.97
C HIS A 392 -11.92 4.12 -23.35
N GLU A 393 -11.88 3.18 -24.31
CA GLU A 393 -12.41 3.39 -25.66
C GLU A 393 -13.94 3.53 -25.69
N GLN A 394 -14.65 2.88 -24.76
CA GLN A 394 -16.10 2.97 -24.65
C GLN A 394 -16.59 4.18 -23.84
N ARG A 395 -15.74 4.75 -23.00
CA ARG A 395 -16.08 5.91 -22.16
C ARG A 395 -16.24 7.18 -23.00
N ASP A 396 -17.29 7.95 -22.71
CA ASP A 396 -17.49 9.27 -23.31
C ASP A 396 -16.30 10.20 -22.96
N PRO A 397 -15.62 10.82 -23.94
CA PRO A 397 -14.53 11.77 -23.70
C PRO A 397 -14.87 12.93 -22.75
N PHE A 398 -16.16 13.24 -22.57
CA PHE A 398 -16.66 14.29 -21.69
C PHE A 398 -17.09 13.79 -20.30
N ALA A 399 -17.11 12.48 -20.04
CA ALA A 399 -17.48 11.92 -18.73
C ALA A 399 -16.44 12.29 -17.66
N SER A 400 -15.14 12.19 -17.99
CA SER A 400 -14.03 12.46 -17.06
C SER A 400 -13.94 13.93 -16.61
N GLN A 401 -14.57 14.86 -17.33
CA GLN A 401 -14.64 16.28 -16.92
C GLN A 401 -15.69 16.54 -15.85
N ARG A 402 -16.74 15.70 -15.76
CA ARG A 402 -17.82 15.87 -14.77
C ARG A 402 -17.46 15.32 -13.40
N ASP A 403 -16.59 14.31 -13.36
CA ASP A 403 -16.13 13.70 -12.09
C ASP A 403 -15.23 14.65 -11.27
N HIS A 404 -14.62 15.65 -11.92
CA HIS A 404 -13.72 16.63 -11.29
C HIS A 404 -14.44 17.84 -10.64
N ASP A 405 -15.76 17.99 -10.84
CA ASP A 405 -16.54 19.17 -10.40
C ASP A 405 -17.11 19.03 -8.95
N GLY A 406 -16.76 17.97 -8.22
CA GLY A 406 -17.18 17.76 -6.83
C GLY A 406 -16.33 18.54 -5.82
N ASP A 407 -16.96 19.31 -4.92
CA ASP A 407 -16.33 20.16 -3.88
C ASP A 407 -15.72 19.35 -2.70
N GLY A 408 -15.47 18.05 -2.88
CA GLY A 408 -14.92 17.11 -1.89
C GLY A 408 -13.53 16.60 -2.28
N PRO A 409 -12.78 15.98 -1.35
CA PRO A 409 -11.54 15.30 -1.69
C PRO A 409 -11.85 14.18 -2.70
N GLU A 410 -11.25 14.24 -3.88
CA GLU A 410 -11.40 13.21 -4.89
C GLU A 410 -10.80 11.90 -4.36
N MET A 411 -11.63 10.87 -4.22
CA MET A 411 -11.20 9.55 -3.80
C MET A 411 -10.23 8.96 -4.82
N SER A 412 -9.15 8.32 -4.37
CA SER A 412 -8.17 7.74 -5.29
C SER A 412 -8.77 6.56 -6.05
N ASP A 413 -8.19 6.21 -7.21
CA ASP A 413 -8.63 5.06 -7.99
C ASP A 413 -8.46 3.75 -7.18
N TRP A 414 -7.42 3.67 -6.32
CA TRP A 414 -7.22 2.55 -5.39
C TRP A 414 -8.33 2.47 -4.33
N ASP A 415 -8.65 3.59 -3.68
CA ASP A 415 -9.66 3.60 -2.61
C ASP A 415 -11.04 3.25 -3.18
N ARG A 416 -11.36 3.73 -4.40
CA ARG A 416 -12.58 3.36 -5.11
C ARG A 416 -12.64 1.86 -5.38
N PHE A 417 -11.60 1.32 -6.00
CA PHE A 417 -11.51 -0.11 -6.31
C PHE A 417 -11.64 -0.96 -5.05
N ALA A 418 -10.92 -0.62 -3.97
CA ALA A 418 -10.95 -1.39 -2.74
C ALA A 418 -12.33 -1.35 -2.05
N ALA A 419 -13.02 -0.20 -2.09
CA ALA A 419 -14.38 -0.11 -1.57
C ALA A 419 -15.37 -0.99 -2.38
N ASP A 420 -15.34 -0.87 -3.71
CA ASP A 420 -16.23 -1.61 -4.61
C ASP A 420 -16.01 -3.14 -4.50
N GLU A 421 -14.75 -3.58 -4.49
CA GLU A 421 -14.41 -5.01 -4.35
C GLU A 421 -14.73 -5.56 -2.97
N TYR A 422 -14.55 -4.76 -1.91
CA TYR A 422 -14.91 -5.18 -0.57
C TYR A 422 -16.43 -5.38 -0.44
N GLU A 423 -17.23 -4.45 -0.99
CA GLU A 423 -18.69 -4.59 -1.03
C GLU A 423 -19.12 -5.86 -1.77
N LEU A 424 -18.47 -6.18 -2.90
CA LEU A 424 -18.73 -7.41 -3.65
C LEU A 424 -18.39 -8.66 -2.82
N LEU A 425 -17.21 -8.71 -2.20
CA LEU A 425 -16.77 -9.85 -1.38
C LEU A 425 -17.74 -10.11 -0.21
N VAL A 426 -18.18 -9.05 0.47
CA VAL A 426 -19.15 -9.14 1.57
C VAL A 426 -20.51 -9.63 1.06
N ALA A 427 -20.95 -9.17 -0.12
CA ALA A 427 -22.19 -9.62 -0.73
C ALA A 427 -22.13 -11.10 -1.14
N GLU A 428 -20.99 -11.57 -1.66
CA GLU A 428 -20.77 -12.97 -2.02
C GLU A 428 -20.75 -13.89 -0.79
N GLU A 429 -20.09 -13.48 0.30
CA GLU A 429 -20.08 -14.22 1.57
C GLU A 429 -21.50 -14.33 2.16
N GLY A 430 -22.24 -13.22 2.19
CA GLY A 430 -23.63 -13.21 2.66
C GLY A 430 -24.59 -14.02 1.79
N ALA A 431 -24.33 -14.13 0.48
CA ALA A 431 -25.11 -14.97 -0.43
C ALA A 431 -24.76 -16.46 -0.28
N ALA A 432 -23.49 -16.80 -0.01
CA ALA A 432 -23.06 -18.16 0.28
C ALA A 432 -23.66 -18.66 1.60
N GLU A 433 -23.68 -17.84 2.64
CA GLU A 433 -24.34 -18.17 3.92
C GLU A 433 -25.85 -18.39 3.75
N GLN A 434 -26.52 -17.56 2.95
CA GLN A 434 -27.94 -17.75 2.61
C GLN A 434 -28.19 -19.00 1.76
N GLN A 435 -27.26 -19.35 0.85
CA GLN A 435 -27.35 -20.60 0.09
C GLN A 435 -27.18 -21.81 0.99
N ASP A 436 -26.24 -21.78 1.94
CA ASP A 436 -26.08 -22.85 2.92
C ASP A 436 -27.32 -22.94 3.81
N GLU A 437 -27.84 -21.84 4.35
CA GLU A 437 -29.08 -21.82 5.16
C GLU A 437 -30.30 -22.31 4.37
N THR A 438 -30.48 -21.88 3.12
CA THR A 438 -31.59 -22.36 2.27
C THR A 438 -31.43 -23.82 1.88
N MET A 439 -30.21 -24.33 1.74
CA MET A 439 -29.99 -25.76 1.56
C MET A 439 -30.38 -26.54 2.82
N TYR A 440 -30.04 -26.05 4.02
CA TYR A 440 -30.47 -26.64 5.28
C TYR A 440 -32.00 -26.60 5.47
N ASP A 441 -32.66 -25.49 5.08
CA ASP A 441 -34.12 -25.37 5.13
C ASP A 441 -34.82 -26.28 4.10
N GLU A 442 -34.24 -26.48 2.90
CA GLU A 442 -34.78 -27.41 1.88
C GLU A 442 -34.59 -28.88 2.29
N TYR A 443 -33.49 -29.21 2.98
CA TYR A 443 -33.31 -30.51 3.62
C TYR A 443 -34.33 -30.75 4.75
N ASP A 444 -34.68 -29.73 5.53
CA ASP A 444 -35.70 -29.82 6.56
C ASP A 444 -37.12 -29.94 5.95
N GLU A 445 -37.44 -29.24 4.86
CA GLU A 445 -38.72 -29.43 4.14
C GLU A 445 -38.83 -30.81 3.45
N GLU A 446 -37.75 -31.34 2.86
CA GLU A 446 -37.73 -32.69 2.29
C GLU A 446 -37.86 -33.78 3.37
N THR A 447 -37.24 -33.60 4.54
CA THR A 447 -37.36 -34.57 5.64
C THR A 447 -38.75 -34.53 6.29
N VAL A 448 -39.35 -33.35 6.46
CA VAL A 448 -40.72 -33.20 6.97
C VAL A 448 -41.74 -33.76 5.98
N SER A 449 -41.60 -33.48 4.68
CA SER A 449 -42.50 -34.01 3.64
C SER A 449 -42.39 -35.53 3.46
N ASN A 450 -41.21 -36.11 3.69
CA ASN A 450 -41.02 -37.57 3.68
C ASN A 450 -41.55 -38.24 4.95
N GLN A 451 -41.48 -37.60 6.13
CA GLN A 451 -42.09 -38.11 7.36
C GLN A 451 -43.64 -38.10 7.32
N GLU A 452 -44.26 -37.10 6.67
CA GLU A 452 -45.72 -37.08 6.46
C GLU A 452 -46.20 -38.19 5.51
N LYS A 453 -45.43 -38.49 4.45
CA LYS A 453 -45.72 -39.60 3.52
C LYS A 453 -45.59 -40.98 4.18
N VAL A 454 -44.66 -41.15 5.11
CA VAL A 454 -44.48 -42.39 5.89
C VAL A 454 -45.58 -42.55 6.95
N SER A 455 -46.01 -41.46 7.59
CA SER A 455 -47.09 -41.48 8.59
C SER A 455 -48.46 -41.79 7.99
N ARG A 456 -48.74 -41.34 6.76
CA ARG A 456 -49.96 -41.73 6.02
C ARG A 456 -50.01 -43.21 5.61
N LYS A 457 -48.86 -43.88 5.44
CA LYS A 457 -48.80 -45.31 5.10
C LYS A 457 -48.90 -46.25 6.30
N LYS A 458 -48.67 -45.76 7.54
CA LYS A 458 -48.70 -46.59 8.76
C LYS A 458 -50.07 -46.70 9.45
N LEU A 459 -51.13 -46.05 8.94
CA LEU A 459 -52.48 -46.15 9.52
C LEU A 459 -53.29 -47.38 9.07
N THR A 460 -52.71 -48.30 8.29
CA THR A 460 -53.41 -49.51 7.81
C THR A 460 -52.63 -50.79 8.05
N SER A 461 -52.47 -51.22 9.32
CA SER A 461 -52.34 -52.65 9.69
C SER A 461 -52.20 -52.85 11.20
N ARG A 462 -53.00 -53.76 11.76
CA ARG A 462 -53.05 -54.20 13.17
C ARG A 462 -51.80 -55.01 13.60
N PRO A 463 -51.53 -55.13 14.92
CA PRO A 463 -50.28 -55.68 15.45
C PRO A 463 -50.33 -57.20 15.72
N MET A 464 -49.17 -57.84 15.70
CA MET A 464 -48.92 -59.17 16.28
C MET A 464 -47.59 -59.12 17.07
N GLU A 465 -47.61 -59.76 18.24
CA GLU A 465 -46.60 -59.71 19.30
C GLU A 465 -45.46 -60.73 19.12
N THR A 466 -44.29 -60.33 19.64
CA THR A 466 -43.22 -61.07 20.37
C THR A 466 -42.73 -62.44 19.90
N GLU A 467 -41.40 -62.61 19.81
CA GLU A 467 -40.62 -63.45 20.74
C GLU A 467 -39.11 -63.24 20.55
N ASP A 468 -38.39 -63.33 21.68
CA ASP A 468 -36.96 -63.10 21.91
C ASP A 468 -36.07 -64.25 21.39
N GLU A 469 -34.80 -63.98 21.05
CA GLU A 469 -33.71 -64.96 21.15
C GLU A 469 -32.34 -64.27 21.30
N ASP A 470 -31.71 -64.51 22.46
CA ASP A 470 -30.31 -64.22 22.84
C ASP A 470 -29.30 -65.02 21.98
N TYR A 471 -28.11 -64.47 21.70
CA TYR A 471 -26.83 -65.21 21.72
C TYR A 471 -25.60 -64.30 21.88
N ASP A 472 -24.59 -64.91 22.51
CA ASP A 472 -23.50 -64.39 23.32
C ASP A 472 -22.20 -63.93 22.60
N TYR A 473 -21.34 -63.31 23.41
CA TYR A 473 -19.95 -62.81 23.23
C TYR A 473 -18.94 -63.61 22.37
N ALA A 474 -18.01 -62.86 21.74
CA ALA A 474 -16.57 -63.19 21.75
C ALA A 474 -15.68 -61.95 21.54
N ASP A 475 -14.53 -62.00 22.20
CA ASP A 475 -13.66 -60.95 22.71
C ASP A 475 -12.40 -60.71 21.84
N SER A 476 -11.65 -59.65 22.16
CA SER A 476 -10.21 -59.40 21.91
C SER A 476 -9.70 -59.15 20.47
N ASP A 477 -8.70 -58.30 20.21
CA ASP A 477 -7.67 -57.73 21.08
C ASP A 477 -7.19 -56.34 20.62
N ASP A 478 -6.84 -55.58 21.64
CA ASP A 478 -6.12 -54.31 21.72
C ASP A 478 -4.68 -54.38 21.14
N TYR A 479 -4.19 -53.31 20.52
CA TYR A 479 -2.77 -52.94 20.58
C TYR A 479 -2.60 -51.42 20.45
N HIS A 480 -2.24 -50.80 21.57
CA HIS A 480 -1.68 -49.46 21.69
C HIS A 480 -0.35 -49.28 20.92
N TYR A 481 -0.22 -48.16 20.21
CA TYR A 481 0.73 -47.07 20.53
C TYR A 481 0.26 -45.75 19.94
#